data_AF-A0A6V7JLD0-F1
#
_entry.id   AF-A0A6V7JLD0-F1
#
_cell.length_a   1.000
_cell.length_b   1.000
_cell.length_c   1.000
_cell.angle_alpha   90.00
_cell.angle_beta   90.00
_cell.angle_gamma   90.00
#
_symmetry.space_group_name_H-M   'P 1'
#
loop_
_entity.id
_entity.type
_entity.pdbx_description
1 polymer ?
#
loop_
_entity_poly.entity_id
_entity_poly.type
_entity_poly.pdbx_seq_one_letter_code
_entity_poly.pdbx_strand_id
1 'polypeptide(L)'
;NWRMQAAISTIIPLLSALGILFLLPESPKWLLHNNQEEDAKKSLMKIRGCKIETPELIQEFNEMIKHYHNEMKENERTPLIGTILKIPSTTSIFILIKRKVREIWRTAKLPEVWKPLLILNSFFLLVQFCGMTVMISYAVDIVQKCGLSVDPFLVTAIIGVISLIGCALLVATTS
;
A
#
# COMPACT_ATOMS: atom_id res chain seq x y z
N ASN A 1 13.67 -30.37 -2.93
CA ASN A 1 14.68 -29.35 -2.56
C ASN A 1 14.03 -28.02 -2.23
N TRP A 2 13.89 -27.68 -0.94
CA TRP A 2 13.23 -26.44 -0.46
C TRP A 2 13.88 -25.15 -0.99
N ARG A 3 15.20 -25.16 -1.25
CA ARG A 3 15.96 -24.03 -1.81
C ARG A 3 15.47 -23.64 -3.21
N MET A 4 15.12 -24.62 -4.05
CA MET A 4 14.62 -24.38 -5.40
C MET A 4 13.21 -23.77 -5.38
N GLN A 5 12.37 -24.24 -4.44
CA GLN A 5 11.03 -23.70 -4.22
C GLN A 5 11.07 -22.25 -3.73
N ALA A 6 11.98 -21.93 -2.79
CA ALA A 6 12.22 -20.56 -2.36
C ALA A 6 12.66 -19.67 -3.54
N ALA A 7 13.63 -20.12 -4.36
CA ALA A 7 14.09 -19.37 -5.52
C ALA A 7 12.96 -19.06 -6.52
N ILE A 8 12.14 -20.06 -6.88
CA ILE A 8 11.01 -19.88 -7.78
C ILE A 8 9.97 -18.90 -7.20
N SER A 9 9.68 -18.98 -5.90
CA SER A 9 8.72 -18.09 -5.25
C SER A 9 9.13 -16.62 -5.23
N THR A 10 10.43 -16.32 -5.28
CA THR A 10 10.93 -14.92 -5.34
C THR A 10 10.79 -14.29 -6.72
N ILE A 11 10.63 -15.09 -7.78
CA ILE A 11 10.54 -14.59 -9.16
C ILE A 11 9.26 -13.77 -9.34
N ILE A 12 8.14 -14.24 -8.80
CA ILE A 12 6.82 -13.58 -8.90
C ILE A 12 6.82 -12.16 -8.29
N PRO A 13 7.24 -11.95 -7.02
CA PRO A 13 7.28 -10.61 -6.43
C PRO A 13 8.34 -9.72 -7.09
N LEU A 14 9.47 -10.27 -7.55
CA LEU A 14 10.47 -9.50 -8.30
C LEU A 14 9.91 -9.00 -9.64
N LEU A 15 9.24 -9.87 -10.39
CA LEU A 15 8.59 -9.50 -11.64
C LEU A 15 7.45 -8.50 -11.42
N SER A 16 6.66 -8.69 -10.36
CA SER A 16 5.60 -7.76 -9.97
C SER A 16 6.15 -6.39 -9.56
N ALA A 17 7.20 -6.35 -8.75
CA ALA A 17 7.86 -5.11 -8.36
C ALA A 17 8.45 -4.38 -9.56
N LEU A 18 9.13 -5.10 -10.46
CA LEU A 18 9.67 -4.53 -11.68
C LEU A 18 8.55 -3.99 -12.61
N GLY A 19 7.44 -4.73 -12.72
CA GLY A 19 6.26 -4.31 -13.47
C GLY A 19 5.63 -3.04 -12.92
N ILE A 20 5.45 -2.94 -11.60
CA ILE A 20 4.91 -1.74 -10.94
C ILE A 20 5.85 -0.55 -11.18
N LEU A 21 7.16 -0.72 -11.01
CA LEU A 21 8.14 0.36 -11.21
C LEU A 21 8.17 0.88 -12.66
N PHE A 22 7.89 0.04 -13.65
CA PHE A 22 7.91 0.45 -15.06
C PHE A 22 6.55 0.97 -15.58
N LEU A 23 5.43 0.37 -15.16
CA LEU A 23 4.11 0.75 -15.67
C LEU A 23 3.51 1.96 -14.94
N LEU A 24 3.68 2.07 -13.63
CA LEU A 24 3.04 3.14 -12.86
C LEU A 24 3.81 4.46 -13.07
N PRO A 25 3.15 5.54 -13.54
CA PRO A 25 3.73 6.86 -13.44
C PRO A 25 3.94 7.25 -11.97
N GLU A 26 4.93 8.10 -11.73
CA GLU A 26 5.09 8.76 -10.44
C GLU A 26 3.84 9.54 -10.06
N SER A 27 3.59 9.68 -8.75
CA SER A 27 2.40 10.37 -8.27
C SER A 27 2.45 11.86 -8.67
N PRO A 28 1.40 12.41 -9.33
CA PRO A 28 1.39 13.82 -9.75
C PRO A 28 1.52 14.78 -8.56
N LYS A 29 0.99 14.41 -7.39
CA LYS A 29 1.15 15.19 -6.15
C LYS A 29 2.60 15.28 -5.68
N TRP A 30 3.36 14.18 -5.80
CA TRP A 30 4.78 14.16 -5.43
C TRP A 30 5.60 15.04 -6.38
N LEU A 31 5.30 15.00 -7.68
CA LEU A 31 5.94 15.86 -8.69
C LEU A 31 5.67 17.35 -8.46
N LEU A 32 4.44 17.71 -8.06
CA LEU A 32 4.12 19.08 -7.63
C LEU A 32 4.94 19.50 -6.40
N HIS A 33 5.17 18.59 -5.45
CA HIS A 33 6.01 18.88 -4.28
C HIS A 33 7.47 19.19 -4.65
N ASN A 34 7.97 18.55 -5.69
CA ASN A 34 9.33 18.76 -6.20
C ASN A 34 9.44 19.94 -7.19
N ASN A 35 8.39 20.76 -7.34
CA ASN A 35 8.29 21.85 -8.30
C ASN A 35 8.40 21.41 -9.78
N GLN A 36 8.02 20.17 -10.11
CA GLN A 36 8.02 19.61 -11.46
C GLN A 36 6.60 19.55 -12.04
N GLU A 37 6.03 20.71 -12.35
CA GLU A 37 4.62 20.82 -12.81
C GLU A 37 4.38 20.14 -14.17
N GLU A 38 5.30 20.26 -15.11
CA GLU A 38 5.19 19.66 -16.44
C GLU A 38 5.12 18.12 -16.39
N ASP A 39 5.93 17.50 -15.55
CA ASP A 39 5.93 16.05 -15.38
C ASP A 39 4.74 15.59 -14.54
N ALA A 40 4.27 16.41 -13.61
CA ALA A 40 3.03 16.17 -12.88
C ALA A 40 1.82 16.12 -13.84
N LYS A 41 1.76 17.04 -14.81
CA LYS A 41 0.74 17.07 -15.85
C LYS A 41 0.81 15.82 -16.75
N LYS A 42 2.00 15.44 -17.23
CA LYS A 42 2.20 14.20 -18.01
C LYS A 42 1.80 12.95 -17.24
N SER A 43 2.13 12.89 -15.95
CA SER A 43 1.76 11.77 -15.08
C SER A 43 0.25 11.68 -14.89
N LEU A 44 -0.43 12.82 -14.69
CA LEU A 44 -1.88 12.89 -14.63
C LEU A 44 -2.54 12.45 -15.94
N MET A 45 -2.00 12.86 -17.09
CA MET A 45 -2.44 12.40 -18.41
C MET A 45 -2.31 10.87 -18.55
N LYS A 46 -1.18 10.29 -18.12
CA LYS A 46 -0.94 8.85 -18.16
C LYS A 46 -1.90 8.08 -17.24
N ILE A 47 -2.20 8.59 -16.05
CA ILE A 47 -3.18 8.00 -15.12
C ILE A 47 -4.59 8.03 -15.71
N ARG A 48 -4.99 9.14 -16.34
CA ARG A 48 -6.31 9.29 -16.97
C ARG A 48 -6.44 8.52 -18.29
N GLY A 49 -5.33 8.08 -18.88
CA GLY A 49 -5.32 7.45 -20.21
C GLY A 49 -5.55 8.44 -21.36
N CYS A 50 -5.46 9.75 -21.10
CA CYS A 50 -5.67 10.79 -22.10
C CYS A 50 -4.34 11.13 -22.80
N LYS A 51 -4.31 11.07 -24.13
CA LYS A 51 -3.15 11.50 -24.94
C LYS A 51 -3.17 12.98 -25.30
N ILE A 52 -4.33 13.63 -25.16
CA ILE A 52 -4.58 15.02 -25.54
C ILE A 52 -4.99 15.76 -24.27
N GLU A 53 -4.51 17.00 -24.13
CA GLU A 53 -4.92 17.89 -23.05
C GLU A 53 -6.38 18.30 -23.24
N THR A 54 -7.29 17.68 -22.49
CA THR A 54 -8.68 18.11 -22.44
C THR A 54 -8.82 19.31 -21.50
N PRO A 55 -9.79 20.20 -21.73
CA PRO A 55 -10.04 21.33 -20.84
C PRO A 55 -10.36 20.87 -19.40
N GLU A 56 -11.01 19.71 -19.26
CA GLU A 56 -11.33 19.08 -17.97
C GLU A 56 -10.07 18.65 -17.20
N LEU A 57 -9.08 18.08 -17.88
CA LEU A 57 -7.81 17.67 -17.27
C LEU A 57 -7.03 18.90 -16.75
N ILE A 58 -7.01 19.98 -17.53
CA ILE A 58 -6.36 21.23 -17.13
C ILE A 58 -7.06 21.82 -15.91
N GLN A 59 -8.39 21.77 -15.86
CA GLN A 59 -9.15 22.21 -14.69
C GLN A 59 -8.83 21.38 -13.45
N GLU A 60 -8.85 20.04 -13.55
CA GLU A 60 -8.49 19.13 -12.45
C GLU A 60 -7.06 19.40 -11.95
N PHE A 61 -6.12 19.61 -12.86
CA PHE A 61 -4.74 19.92 -12.53
C PHE A 61 -4.61 21.27 -11.80
N ASN A 62 -5.34 22.29 -12.23
CA ASN A 62 -5.38 23.59 -11.56
C ASN A 62 -6.02 23.51 -10.17
N GLU A 63 -7.07 22.71 -9.99
CA GLU A 63 -7.66 22.43 -8.69
C GLU A 63 -6.66 21.72 -7.76
N MET A 64 -5.88 20.78 -8.30
CA MET A 64 -4.81 20.09 -7.57
C MET A 64 -3.72 21.07 -7.09
N ILE A 65 -3.26 21.97 -7.96
CA ILE A 65 -2.28 23.02 -7.61
C ILE A 65 -2.84 23.95 -6.53
N LYS A 66 -4.12 24.33 -6.63
CA LYS A 66 -4.79 25.18 -5.64
C LYS A 66 -4.83 24.50 -4.26
N HIS A 67 -5.18 23.22 -4.21
CA HIS A 67 -5.16 22.43 -2.97
C HIS A 67 -3.74 22.32 -2.39
N TYR A 68 -2.74 22.04 -3.23
CA TYR A 68 -1.34 21.96 -2.82
C TYR A 68 -0.83 23.27 -2.19
N HIS A 69 -1.11 24.42 -2.80
CA HIS A 69 -0.72 25.71 -2.23
C HIS A 69 -1.44 26.04 -0.92
N ASN A 70 -2.70 25.62 -0.77
CA ASN A 70 -3.42 25.78 0.49
C ASN A 70 -2.84 24.91 1.60
N GLU A 71 -2.51 23.64 1.29
CA GLU A 71 -1.82 22.73 2.23
C GLU A 71 -0.46 23.28 2.64
N MET A 72 0.32 23.84 1.69
CA MET A 72 1.61 24.48 2.00
C MET A 72 1.45 25.68 2.93
N LYS A 73 0.47 26.57 2.67
CA LYS A 73 0.17 27.72 3.55
C LYS A 73 -0.33 27.29 4.94
N GLU A 74 -1.08 26.20 5.04
CA GLU A 74 -1.56 25.66 6.31
C GLU A 74 -0.43 25.00 7.12
N ASN A 75 0.45 24.25 6.45
CA ASN A 75 1.63 23.63 7.06
C ASN A 75 2.65 24.69 7.52
N GLU A 76 2.73 25.82 6.84
CA GLU A 76 3.54 26.97 7.26
C GLU A 76 2.96 27.65 8.52
N ARG A 77 1.62 27.64 8.69
CA ARG A 77 0.92 28.15 9.89
C ARG A 77 0.93 27.17 11.07
N THR A 78 1.10 25.88 10.82
CA THR A 78 1.28 24.84 11.85
C THR A 78 2.75 24.45 11.91
N PRO A 79 3.59 25.17 12.68
CA PRO A 79 5.03 24.99 12.70
C PRO A 79 5.45 23.70 13.43
N LEU A 80 4.68 22.61 13.35
CA LEU A 80 5.05 21.32 13.93
C LEU A 80 6.39 20.83 13.34
N ILE A 81 6.61 21.02 12.03
CA ILE A 81 7.88 20.68 11.36
C ILE A 81 8.95 21.75 11.59
N GLY A 82 8.59 23.04 11.53
CA GLY A 82 9.53 24.15 11.83
C GLY A 82 10.05 24.14 13.27
N THR A 83 9.24 23.63 14.22
CA THR A 83 9.65 23.40 15.61
C THR A 83 10.59 22.20 15.72
N ILE A 84 10.43 21.17 14.88
CA ILE A 84 11.34 19.99 14.82
C ILE A 84 12.72 20.36 14.28
N LEU A 85 12.78 21.23 13.27
CA LEU A 85 14.04 21.74 12.71
C LEU A 85 14.80 22.67 13.66
N LYS A 86 14.12 23.27 14.63
CA LYS A 86 14.73 24.16 15.65
C LYS A 86 15.23 23.43 16.90
N ILE A 87 15.18 22.08 16.94
CA ILE A 87 15.55 21.29 18.12
C ILE A 87 17.08 21.19 18.21
N PRO A 88 17.70 21.65 19.32
CA PRO A 88 19.13 21.40 19.58
C PRO A 88 19.36 19.88 19.71
N SER A 89 20.38 19.38 19.01
CA SER A 89 20.72 17.97 18.78
C SER A 89 21.06 17.12 20.03
N THR A 90 20.82 17.64 21.24
CA THR A 90 21.13 16.99 22.52
C THR A 90 19.90 16.56 23.33
N THR A 91 18.68 16.93 22.92
CA THR A 91 17.46 16.48 23.60
C THR A 91 17.08 15.07 23.15
N SER A 92 17.11 14.11 24.07
CA SER A 92 16.92 12.68 23.81
C SER A 92 15.66 12.38 22.98
N ILE A 93 15.87 11.68 21.86
CA ILE A 93 14.86 11.17 20.91
C ILE A 93 13.63 10.53 21.60
N PHE A 94 13.82 9.90 22.77
CA PHE A 94 12.74 9.34 23.59
C PHE A 94 11.66 10.36 24.00
N ILE A 95 12.02 11.61 24.31
CA ILE A 95 11.05 12.65 24.67
C ILE A 95 10.20 13.03 23.44
N LEU A 96 10.81 13.04 22.25
CA LEU A 96 10.12 13.29 20.99
C LEU A 96 9.17 12.14 20.63
N ILE A 97 9.65 10.90 20.77
CA ILE A 97 8.82 9.70 20.59
C ILE A 97 7.64 9.74 21.56
N LYS A 98 7.86 10.04 22.84
CA LYS A 98 6.81 10.11 23.86
C LYS A 98 5.78 11.21 23.55
N ARG A 99 6.22 12.37 23.06
CA ARG A 99 5.33 13.45 22.60
C ARG A 99 4.52 13.02 21.38
N LYS A 100 5.14 12.40 20.38
CA LYS A 100 4.45 11.95 19.15
C LYS A 100 3.45 10.83 19.43
N VAL A 101 3.83 9.85 20.26
CA VAL A 101 2.93 8.78 20.74
C VAL A 101 1.74 9.37 21.50
N ARG A 102 1.95 10.40 22.34
CA ARG A 102 0.87 11.07 23.06
C ARG A 102 -0.10 11.77 22.10
N GLU A 103 0.40 12.48 21.09
CA GLU A 103 -0.45 13.12 20.07
C GLU A 103 -1.24 12.08 19.26
N ILE A 104 -0.58 11.01 18.79
CA ILE A 104 -1.25 9.91 18.08
C ILE A 104 -2.33 9.28 18.96
N TRP A 105 -2.05 9.06 20.24
CA TRP A 105 -3.04 8.49 21.16
C TRP A 105 -4.22 9.43 21.43
N ARG A 106 -3.99 10.75 21.40
CA ARG A 106 -5.05 11.76 21.47
C ARG A 106 -5.93 11.72 20.24
N THR A 107 -5.33 11.63 19.06
CA THR A 107 -6.05 11.51 17.77
C THR A 107 -6.77 10.16 17.65
N ALA A 108 -6.18 9.08 18.14
CA ALA A 108 -6.77 7.73 18.10
C ALA A 108 -8.04 7.60 18.95
N LYS A 109 -8.21 8.44 19.97
CA LYS A 109 -9.44 8.49 20.80
C LYS A 109 -10.58 9.30 20.17
N LEU A 110 -10.33 10.01 19.07
CA LEU A 110 -11.39 10.74 18.39
C LEU A 110 -12.42 9.74 17.84
N PRO A 111 -13.72 10.03 17.97
CA PRO A 111 -14.78 9.15 17.49
C PRO A 111 -14.74 8.94 15.97
N GLU A 112 -14.05 9.82 15.24
CA GLU A 112 -13.80 9.73 13.80
C GLU A 112 -12.79 8.62 13.45
N VAL A 113 -11.81 8.36 14.33
CA VAL A 113 -10.72 7.42 14.06
C VAL A 113 -11.00 6.05 14.66
N TRP A 114 -11.51 5.98 15.89
CA TRP A 114 -11.65 4.69 16.56
C TRP A 114 -12.77 3.81 15.97
N LYS A 115 -13.84 4.42 15.42
CA LYS A 115 -14.93 3.70 14.74
C LYS A 115 -14.43 2.89 13.53
N PRO A 116 -13.82 3.50 12.49
CA PRO A 116 -13.29 2.73 11.36
C PRO A 116 -12.14 1.82 11.78
N LEU A 117 -11.30 2.23 12.74
CA LEU A 117 -10.18 1.41 13.22
C LEU A 117 -10.69 0.12 13.88
N LEU A 118 -11.72 0.18 14.72
CA LEU A 118 -12.31 -1.00 15.34
C LEU A 118 -12.95 -1.93 14.30
N ILE A 119 -13.67 -1.38 13.32
CA ILE A 119 -14.29 -2.16 12.24
C ILE A 119 -13.23 -2.89 11.42
N LEU A 120 -12.19 -2.17 10.98
CA LEU A 120 -11.08 -2.74 10.23
C LEU A 120 -10.34 -3.79 11.06
N ASN A 121 -9.99 -3.49 12.31
CA ASN A 121 -9.28 -4.42 13.17
C ASN A 121 -10.13 -5.68 13.44
N SER A 122 -11.43 -5.53 13.67
CA SER A 122 -12.34 -6.67 13.86
C SER A 122 -12.43 -7.51 12.59
N PHE A 123 -12.57 -6.88 11.42
CA PHE A 123 -12.57 -7.56 10.13
C PHE A 123 -11.26 -8.33 9.89
N PHE A 124 -10.11 -7.69 10.09
CA PHE A 124 -8.80 -8.33 9.95
C PHE A 124 -8.63 -9.50 10.92
N LEU A 125 -9.06 -9.36 12.17
CA LEU A 125 -9.02 -10.45 13.14
C LEU A 125 -9.87 -11.62 12.67
N LEU A 126 -11.11 -11.39 12.23
CA LEU A 126 -11.97 -12.45 11.71
C LEU A 126 -11.35 -13.17 10.50
N VAL A 127 -10.70 -12.42 9.60
CA VAL A 127 -9.96 -12.99 8.45
C VAL A 127 -8.74 -13.80 8.90
N GLN A 128 -8.01 -13.38 9.93
CA GLN A 128 -6.88 -14.15 10.46
C GLN A 128 -7.33 -15.41 11.24
N PHE A 129 -8.45 -15.32 11.95
CA PHE A 129 -9.03 -16.43 12.72
C PHE A 129 -9.82 -17.44 11.87
N CYS A 130 -10.11 -17.16 10.59
CA CYS A 130 -10.83 -18.09 9.72
C CYS A 130 -9.98 -19.31 9.30
N GLY A 131 -8.74 -19.43 9.78
CA GLY A 131 -7.88 -20.58 9.55
C GLY A 131 -7.29 -20.64 8.13
N MET A 132 -7.41 -19.58 7.34
CA MET A 132 -6.88 -19.53 5.98
C MET A 132 -5.39 -19.88 5.93
N THR A 133 -4.58 -19.29 6.82
CA THR A 133 -3.14 -19.58 6.90
C THR A 133 -2.87 -21.02 7.33
N VAL A 134 -3.66 -21.56 8.26
CA VAL A 134 -3.55 -22.95 8.74
C VAL A 134 -3.86 -23.93 7.60
N MET A 135 -4.91 -23.66 6.81
CA MET A 135 -5.26 -24.50 5.66
C MET A 135 -4.16 -24.53 4.61
N ILE A 136 -3.51 -23.40 4.31
CA ILE A 136 -2.42 -23.35 3.34
C ILE A 136 -1.17 -24.07 3.86
N SER A 137 -0.78 -23.86 5.12
CA SER A 137 0.43 -24.46 5.69
C SER A 137 0.32 -25.98 5.90
N TYR A 138 -0.87 -26.50 6.22
CA TYR A 138 -1.10 -27.93 6.47
C TYR A 138 -1.84 -28.63 5.31
N ALA A 139 -2.00 -27.98 4.16
CA ALA A 139 -2.72 -28.53 3.01
C ALA A 139 -2.17 -29.91 2.60
N VAL A 140 -0.83 -30.03 2.51
CA VAL A 140 -0.17 -31.28 2.11
C VAL A 140 -0.44 -32.39 3.12
N ASP A 141 -0.35 -32.10 4.41
CA ASP A 141 -0.61 -33.07 5.49
C ASP A 141 -2.06 -33.54 5.51
N ILE A 142 -3.02 -32.64 5.22
CA ILE A 142 -4.44 -32.97 5.13
C ILE A 142 -4.70 -33.90 3.93
N VAL A 143 -4.13 -33.59 2.77
CA VAL A 143 -4.27 -34.41 1.55
C VAL A 143 -3.68 -35.82 1.75
N GLN A 144 -2.51 -35.91 2.41
CA GLN A 144 -1.88 -37.20 2.72
C GLN A 144 -2.70 -38.03 3.72
N LYS A 145 -3.29 -37.39 4.73
CA LYS A 145 -4.20 -38.06 5.69
C LYS A 145 -5.46 -38.62 5.04
N CYS A 146 -5.91 -38.07 3.92
CA CYS A 146 -7.03 -38.60 3.13
C CYS A 146 -6.66 -39.86 2.31
N GLY A 147 -5.42 -40.37 2.40
CA GLY A 147 -4.96 -41.53 1.64
C GLY A 147 -4.58 -41.22 0.19
N LEU A 148 -4.54 -39.94 -0.18
CA LEU A 148 -4.08 -39.50 -1.49
C LEU A 148 -2.55 -39.34 -1.43
N SER A 149 -1.81 -40.33 -1.92
CA SER A 149 -0.34 -40.29 -2.07
C SER A 149 0.09 -39.34 -3.19
N VAL A 150 -0.31 -38.07 -3.10
CA VAL A 150 0.01 -37.04 -4.09
C VAL A 150 1.35 -36.44 -3.73
N ASP A 151 2.20 -36.26 -4.75
CA ASP A 151 3.50 -35.59 -4.60
C ASP A 151 3.30 -34.17 -4.01
N PRO A 152 3.96 -33.83 -2.88
CA PRO A 152 3.92 -32.49 -2.28
C PRO A 152 4.19 -31.36 -3.27
N PHE A 153 5.01 -31.62 -4.30
CA PHE A 153 5.28 -30.65 -5.35
C PHE A 153 4.02 -30.33 -6.17
N LEU A 154 3.21 -31.33 -6.52
CA LEU A 154 1.98 -31.16 -7.28
C LEU A 154 0.91 -30.39 -6.49
N VAL A 155 0.76 -30.71 -5.19
CA VAL A 155 -0.16 -29.99 -4.29
C VAL A 155 0.20 -28.51 -4.21
N THR A 156 1.49 -28.21 -4.04
CA THR A 156 2.01 -26.83 -4.01
C THR A 156 1.74 -26.10 -5.33
N ALA A 157 1.95 -26.77 -6.47
CA ALA A 157 1.69 -26.19 -7.79
C ALA A 157 0.21 -25.85 -7.99
N ILE A 158 -0.70 -26.74 -7.59
CA ILE A 158 -2.16 -26.52 -7.68
C ILE A 158 -2.57 -25.31 -6.83
N ILE A 159 -2.09 -25.19 -5.60
CA ILE A 159 -2.37 -24.03 -4.73
C ILE A 159 -1.88 -22.72 -5.37
N GLY A 160 -0.71 -22.75 -6.00
CA GLY A 160 -0.16 -21.61 -6.75
C GLY A 160 -1.07 -21.19 -7.90
N VAL A 161 -1.58 -22.14 -8.69
CA VAL A 161 -2.51 -21.87 -9.80
C VAL A 161 -3.84 -21.31 -9.31
N ILE A 162 -4.43 -21.88 -8.26
CA ILE A 162 -5.67 -21.38 -7.65
C ILE A 162 -5.50 -19.94 -7.19
N SER A 163 -4.36 -19.63 -6.55
CA SER A 163 -4.06 -18.27 -6.08
C SER A 163 -3.94 -17.28 -7.24
N LEU A 164 -3.31 -17.69 -8.34
CA LEU A 164 -3.15 -16.86 -9.53
C LEU A 164 -4.50 -16.56 -10.20
N ILE A 165 -5.38 -17.56 -10.29
CA ILE A 165 -6.75 -17.39 -10.78
C ILE A 165 -7.53 -16.45 -9.87
N GLY A 166 -7.43 -16.61 -8.54
CA GLY A 166 -8.06 -15.73 -7.57
C GLY A 166 -7.63 -14.27 -7.74
N CYS A 167 -6.34 -14.03 -7.92
CA CYS A 167 -5.81 -12.69 -8.21
C CYS A 167 -6.35 -12.13 -9.54
N ALA A 168 -6.39 -12.94 -10.60
CA ALA A 168 -6.91 -12.52 -11.91
C ALA A 168 -8.40 -12.14 -11.85
N LEU A 169 -9.21 -12.92 -11.14
CA LEU A 169 -10.63 -12.63 -10.93
C LEU A 169 -10.85 -11.35 -10.13
N LEU A 170 -10.06 -11.13 -9.08
CA LEU A 170 -10.10 -9.88 -8.32
C LEU A 170 -9.82 -8.67 -9.22
N VAL A 171 -8.75 -8.73 -10.00
CA VAL A 171 -8.38 -7.65 -10.95
C VAL A 171 -9.50 -7.42 -11.96
N ALA A 172 -10.06 -8.48 -12.54
CA ALA A 172 -11.16 -8.40 -13.49
C ALA A 172 -12.47 -7.87 -12.89
N THR A 173 -12.70 -8.08 -11.59
CA THR A 173 -13.87 -7.53 -10.89
C THR A 173 -13.69 -6.05 -10.55
N THR A 174 -12.44 -5.62 -10.36
CA THR A 174 -12.09 -4.22 -10.08
C THR A 174 -11.87 -3.35 -11.32
N SER A 175 -11.73 -3.95 -12.50
CA SER A 175 -11.52 -3.25 -13.79
C SER A 175 -12.84 -3.09 -14.53
#